data_AF-A0A2E7SRZ8-F1
#
_entry.id   AF-A0A2E7SRZ8-F1
#
_cell.length_a   1.000
_cell.length_b   1.000
_cell.length_c   1.000
_cell.angle_alpha   90.00
_cell.angle_beta   90.00
_cell.angle_gamma   90.00
#
_symmetry.space_group_name_H-M   'P 1'
#
loop_
_entity.id
_entity.type
_entity.pdbx_description
1 polymer ?
#
loop_
_entity_poly.entity_id
_entity_poly.type
_entity_poly.pdbx_seq_one_letter_code
_entity_poly.pdbx_strand_id
1 'polypeptide(L)'
;MGLDTVGVLDIRQGCSGFTYALSVADKFIKTETYKNILVIGAEVQTTQLDFDNEGRGTAVLFGDGAAACLLSATDKDKGILSAHLHSDGRYIDELGTLRPSSKFKDIITSENVKNREHHIHMNGR
;
A
#
# COMPACT_ATOMS: atom_id res chain seq x y z
N MET A 1 5.75 -17.78 -8.90
CA MET A 1 5.17 -17.53 -10.23
C MET A 1 6.09 -17.94 -11.39
N GLY A 2 7.35 -18.34 -11.17
CA GLY A 2 8.25 -18.75 -12.26
C GLY A 2 8.62 -17.60 -13.20
N LEU A 3 8.70 -16.37 -12.67
CA LEU A 3 9.01 -15.16 -13.42
C LEU A 3 10.42 -14.68 -13.01
N ASP A 4 11.44 -15.32 -13.58
CA ASP A 4 12.81 -15.24 -13.02
C ASP A 4 13.60 -13.99 -13.46
N THR A 5 13.19 -13.34 -14.55
CA THR A 5 13.93 -12.21 -15.17
C THR A 5 13.08 -10.96 -15.38
N VAL A 6 11.90 -10.90 -14.77
CA VAL A 6 10.96 -9.77 -14.92
C VAL A 6 11.26 -8.71 -13.85
N GLY A 7 11.26 -7.44 -14.26
CA GLY A 7 11.38 -6.33 -13.32
C GLY A 7 10.19 -6.26 -12.37
N VAL A 8 10.45 -5.93 -11.10
CA VAL A 8 9.44 -5.83 -10.03
C VAL A 8 9.59 -4.49 -9.32
N LEU A 9 8.45 -3.87 -9.01
CA LEU A 9 8.38 -2.62 -8.27
C LEU A 9 7.26 -2.72 -7.23
N ASP A 10 7.60 -2.41 -5.97
CA ASP A 10 6.61 -2.22 -4.91
C ASP A 10 6.21 -0.75 -4.81
N ILE A 11 4.90 -0.50 -4.76
CA ILE A 11 4.34 0.85 -4.63
C ILE A 11 3.67 1.00 -3.28
N ARG A 12 4.29 1.80 -2.41
CA ARG A 12 3.78 2.07 -1.05
C ARG A 12 2.96 3.36 -1.03
N GLN A 13 1.64 3.24 -1.18
CA GLN A 13 0.68 4.38 -1.14
C GLN A 13 -0.59 4.03 -0.36
N GLY A 14 -0.43 3.34 0.77
CA GLY A 14 -1.54 2.91 1.64
C GLY A 14 -2.67 2.22 0.87
N CYS A 15 -3.91 2.49 1.27
CA CYS A 15 -5.11 1.94 0.62
C CYS A 15 -5.24 2.30 -0.87
N SER A 16 -4.55 3.35 -1.33
CA SER A 16 -4.55 3.79 -2.74
C SER A 16 -3.47 3.11 -3.59
N GLY A 17 -2.67 2.20 -3.00
CA GLY A 17 -1.55 1.54 -3.68
C GLY A 17 -1.94 0.88 -5.01
N PHE A 18 -3.09 0.21 -5.05
CA PHE A 18 -3.55 -0.48 -6.26
C PHE A 18 -3.89 0.48 -7.40
N THR A 19 -4.58 1.60 -7.13
CA THR A 19 -4.92 2.59 -8.17
C THR A 19 -3.68 3.34 -8.67
N TYR A 20 -2.71 3.62 -7.79
CA TYR A 20 -1.41 4.15 -8.18
C TYR A 20 -0.66 3.16 -9.10
N ALA A 21 -0.63 1.88 -8.73
CA ALA A 21 0.02 0.84 -9.52
C ALA A 21 -0.62 0.68 -10.91
N LEU A 22 -1.97 0.71 -11.00
CA LEU A 22 -2.69 0.72 -12.27
C LEU A 22 -2.29 1.90 -13.16
N SER A 23 -2.19 3.10 -12.59
CA SER A 23 -1.78 4.28 -13.36
C SER A 23 -0.34 4.17 -13.86
N VAL A 24 0.58 3.64 -13.06
CA VAL A 24 1.98 3.43 -13.47
C VAL A 24 2.06 2.38 -14.57
N ALA A 25 1.37 1.25 -14.41
CA ALA A 25 1.32 0.17 -15.40
C ALA A 25 0.68 0.63 -16.72
N ASP A 26 -0.40 1.43 -16.68
CA ASP A 26 -1.03 2.04 -17.85
C ASP A 26 -0.02 2.86 -18.68
N LYS A 27 0.84 3.64 -18.02
CA LYS A 27 1.87 4.42 -18.72
C LYS A 27 2.91 3.56 -19.38
N PHE A 28 3.44 2.55 -18.70
CA PHE A 28 4.40 1.63 -19.30
C PHE A 28 3.85 0.88 -20.52
N ILE A 29 2.57 0.50 -20.49
CA ILE A 29 1.92 -0.16 -21.63
C ILE A 29 1.70 0.82 -22.77
N LYS A 30 1.18 2.02 -22.48
CA LYS A 30 0.92 3.05 -23.51
C LYS A 30 2.20 3.63 -24.13
N THR A 31 3.34 3.58 -23.44
CA THR A 31 4.66 3.91 -24.00
C THR A 31 5.36 2.73 -24.67
N GLU A 32 4.62 1.62 -24.89
CA GLU A 32 5.10 0.40 -25.55
C GLU A 32 6.33 -0.26 -24.88
N THR A 33 6.64 0.13 -23.64
CA THR A 33 7.78 -0.41 -22.89
C THR A 33 7.52 -1.86 -22.50
N TYR A 34 6.28 -2.19 -22.15
CA TYR A 34 5.84 -3.55 -21.84
C TYR A 34 4.49 -3.83 -22.49
N LYS A 35 4.25 -5.10 -22.88
CA LYS A 35 2.96 -5.54 -23.44
C LYS A 35 2.01 -6.09 -22.38
N ASN A 36 2.56 -6.64 -21.29
CA ASN A 36 1.81 -7.26 -20.22
C ASN A 36 2.44 -6.89 -18.89
N ILE A 37 1.62 -6.45 -17.93
CA ILE A 37 2.04 -6.12 -16.57
C ILE A 37 1.07 -6.76 -15.58
N LEU A 38 1.59 -7.55 -14.65
CA LEU A 38 0.83 -8.09 -13.53
C LEU A 38 0.84 -7.07 -12.39
N VAL A 39 -0.34 -6.57 -12.02
CA VAL A 39 -0.51 -5.65 -10.89
C VAL A 39 -1.15 -6.42 -9.74
N ILE A 40 -0.49 -6.40 -8.58
CA ILE A 40 -0.94 -7.08 -7.36
C ILE A 40 -1.10 -6.03 -6.26
N GLY A 41 -2.25 -6.02 -5.60
CA GLY A 41 -2.44 -5.36 -4.32
C GLY A 41 -2.61 -6.43 -3.26
N ALA A 42 -1.69 -6.51 -2.31
CA ALA A 42 -1.74 -7.48 -1.23
C ALA A 42 -1.30 -6.82 0.07
N GLU A 43 -1.98 -7.15 1.17
CA GLU A 43 -1.68 -6.60 2.47
C GLU A 43 -2.00 -7.60 3.58
N VAL A 44 -1.16 -7.60 4.62
CA VAL A 44 -1.32 -8.46 5.81
C VAL A 44 -1.30 -7.58 7.07
N GLN A 45 -2.36 -6.81 7.27
CA GLN A 45 -2.44 -5.82 8.35
C GLN A 45 -2.62 -6.45 9.72
N THR A 46 -3.18 -7.67 9.82
CA THR A 46 -3.49 -8.30 11.11
C THR A 46 -2.25 -8.48 11.99
N THR A 47 -1.07 -8.60 11.38
CA THR A 47 0.22 -8.71 12.09
C THR A 47 0.61 -7.45 12.89
N GLN A 48 0.00 -6.31 12.58
CA GLN A 48 0.26 -5.02 13.23
C GLN A 48 -0.91 -4.52 14.09
N LEU A 49 -2.01 -5.28 14.16
CA LEU A 49 -3.18 -4.89 14.96
C LEU A 49 -2.94 -5.14 16.44
N ASP A 50 -3.51 -4.26 17.24
CA ASP A 50 -3.58 -4.40 18.69
C ASP A 50 -4.96 -4.96 19.06
N PHE A 51 -4.99 -6.19 19.56
CA PHE A 51 -6.24 -6.88 19.90
C PHE A 51 -6.71 -6.63 21.34
N ASP A 52 -5.98 -5.84 22.13
CA ASP A 52 -6.45 -5.38 23.43
C ASP A 52 -7.57 -4.33 23.28
N ASN A 53 -8.22 -4.01 24.40
CA ASN A 53 -9.27 -2.98 24.43
C ASN A 53 -8.82 -1.63 23.85
N GLU A 54 -7.56 -1.26 24.03
CA GLU A 54 -6.97 0.00 23.53
C GLU A 54 -6.88 0.02 21.99
N GLY A 55 -6.69 -1.13 21.35
CA GLY A 55 -6.53 -1.26 19.90
C GLY A 55 -7.83 -1.46 19.12
N ARG A 56 -8.98 -1.51 19.81
CA ARG A 56 -10.29 -1.79 19.22
C ARG A 56 -10.65 -0.88 18.03
N GLY A 57 -10.17 0.37 18.02
CA GLY A 57 -10.44 1.34 16.95
C GLY A 57 -9.90 0.94 15.57
N THR A 58 -8.89 0.07 15.51
CA THR A 58 -8.31 -0.43 14.25
C THR A 58 -8.55 -1.94 14.08
N ALA A 59 -8.55 -2.70 15.18
CA ALA A 59 -8.67 -4.16 15.15
C ALA A 59 -9.97 -4.69 14.52
N VAL A 60 -11.07 -3.92 14.58
CA VAL A 60 -12.37 -4.31 14.01
C VAL A 60 -12.55 -3.94 12.54
N LEU A 61 -11.62 -3.17 11.97
CA LEU A 61 -11.72 -2.60 10.63
C LEU A 61 -10.81 -3.29 9.62
N PHE A 62 -9.58 -3.56 10.05
CA PHE A 62 -8.53 -4.04 9.15
C PHE A 62 -8.46 -5.56 9.13
N GLY A 63 -7.97 -6.08 8.00
CA GLY A 63 -7.80 -7.50 7.78
C GLY A 63 -6.76 -7.75 6.70
N ASP A 64 -6.65 -8.99 6.28
CA ASP A 64 -5.69 -9.42 5.28
C ASP A 64 -6.40 -9.72 3.95
N GLY A 65 -5.72 -9.47 2.84
CA GLY A 65 -6.30 -9.73 1.54
C GLY A 65 -5.33 -9.50 0.40
N ALA A 66 -5.65 -10.08 -0.76
CA ALA A 66 -4.90 -9.86 -1.99
C ALA A 66 -5.82 -9.86 -3.21
N ALA A 67 -5.46 -9.07 -4.20
CA ALA A 67 -6.09 -9.01 -5.52
C ALA A 67 -5.01 -8.83 -6.59
N ALA A 68 -5.27 -9.36 -7.79
CA ALA A 68 -4.37 -9.22 -8.92
C ALA A 68 -5.14 -8.99 -10.21
N CYS A 69 -4.55 -8.24 -11.13
CA CYS A 69 -5.03 -8.11 -12.50
C CYS A 69 -3.87 -8.08 -13.48
N LEU A 70 -4.09 -8.63 -14.67
CA LEU A 70 -3.16 -8.57 -15.79
C LEU A 70 -3.59 -7.45 -16.73
N LEU A 71 -2.75 -6.44 -16.88
CA LEU A 71 -2.94 -5.41 -17.89
C LEU A 71 -2.23 -5.86 -19.15
N SER A 72 -2.93 -5.81 -20.28
CA SER A 72 -2.39 -6.15 -21.60
C SER A 72 -2.63 -5.00 -22.58
N ALA A 73 -1.64 -4.72 -23.41
CA ALA A 73 -1.76 -3.78 -24.51
C ALA A 73 -2.92 -4.17 -25.45
N THR A 74 -3.62 -3.17 -26.00
CA THR A 74 -4.71 -3.40 -26.95
C THR A 74 -4.85 -2.20 -27.89
N ASP A 75 -5.12 -2.48 -29.17
CA ASP A 75 -5.44 -1.45 -30.18
C ASP A 75 -6.94 -1.15 -30.24
N LYS A 76 -7.74 -1.79 -29.40
CA LYS A 76 -9.18 -1.54 -29.31
C LYS A 76 -9.43 -0.31 -28.46
N ASP A 77 -10.47 0.45 -28.79
CA ASP A 77 -10.93 1.60 -27.99
C ASP A 77 -11.56 1.13 -26.66
N LYS A 78 -10.70 0.73 -25.70
CA LYS A 78 -11.06 0.25 -24.37
C LYS A 78 -9.87 0.37 -23.41
N GLY A 79 -10.15 0.26 -22.11
CA GLY A 79 -9.12 0.23 -21.06
C GLY A 79 -9.24 1.42 -20.12
N ILE A 80 -8.11 1.84 -19.54
CA ILE A 80 -8.06 2.98 -18.62
C ILE A 80 -8.17 4.28 -19.43
N LEU A 81 -9.30 4.97 -19.27
CA LEU A 81 -9.61 6.24 -19.95
C LEU A 81 -8.79 7.40 -19.38
N SER A 82 -8.80 7.54 -18.06
CA SER A 82 -8.00 8.53 -17.33
C SER A 82 -7.66 8.02 -15.93
N ALA A 83 -6.62 8.60 -15.34
CA ALA A 83 -6.21 8.36 -13.96
C ALA A 83 -5.79 9.69 -13.33
N HIS A 84 -6.22 9.91 -12.08
CA HIS A 84 -5.96 11.13 -11.33
C HIS A 84 -5.47 10.73 -9.94
N LEU A 85 -4.22 11.08 -9.64
CA LEU A 85 -3.56 10.68 -8.40
C LEU A 85 -3.28 11.93 -7.56
N HIS A 86 -3.60 11.87 -6.27
CA HIS A 86 -3.48 12.98 -5.34
C HIS A 86 -3.00 12.48 -3.98
N SER A 87 -2.31 13.34 -3.23
CA SER A 87 -1.93 13.08 -1.85
C SER A 87 -1.98 14.38 -1.04
N ASP A 88 -2.20 14.25 0.27
CA ASP A 88 -2.16 15.36 1.21
C ASP A 88 -1.40 14.94 2.48
N GLY A 89 -0.15 15.39 2.58
CA GLY A 89 0.74 15.02 3.68
C GLY A 89 0.41 15.67 5.02
N ARG A 90 -0.54 16.61 5.07
CA ARG A 90 -0.91 17.29 6.32
C ARG A 90 -1.52 16.34 7.35
N TYR A 91 -2.05 15.20 6.91
CA TYR A 91 -2.72 14.21 7.75
C TYR A 91 -1.87 12.96 8.00
N ILE A 92 -0.55 13.03 7.81
CA ILE A 92 0.35 11.88 7.93
C ILE A 92 0.31 11.22 9.32
N ASP A 93 0.04 12.00 10.37
CA ASP A 93 -0.02 11.52 11.75
C ASP A 93 -1.44 11.03 12.15
N GLU A 94 -2.44 11.13 11.25
CA GLU A 94 -3.83 10.76 11.53
C GLU A 94 -4.12 9.26 11.30
N LEU A 95 -3.36 8.59 10.43
CA LEU A 95 -3.51 7.15 10.16
C LEU A 95 -2.17 6.56 9.75
N GLY A 96 -1.64 5.66 10.59
CA GLY A 96 -0.41 4.95 10.31
C GLY A 96 0.29 4.40 11.55
N THR A 97 1.48 3.87 11.35
CA THR A 97 2.38 3.41 12.41
C THR A 97 3.46 4.47 12.63
N LEU A 98 3.65 4.91 13.88
CA LEU A 98 4.70 5.89 14.19
C LEU A 98 6.10 5.28 14.04
N ARG A 99 6.25 4.01 14.44
CA ARG A 99 7.48 3.23 14.36
C ARG A 99 7.22 1.88 13.68
N PRO A 100 8.21 1.29 12.99
CA PRO A 100 9.54 1.83 12.68
C PRO A 100 9.46 2.97 11.63
N SER A 101 10.32 3.98 11.74
CA SER A 101 10.37 5.08 10.77
C SER A 101 11.79 5.62 10.61
N SER A 102 12.16 5.95 9.36
CA SER A 102 13.43 6.60 9.02
C SER A 102 13.56 8.02 9.58
N LYS A 103 12.47 8.58 10.14
CA LYS A 103 12.47 9.84 10.88
C LYS A 103 13.34 9.78 12.14
N PHE A 104 13.58 8.60 12.70
CA PHE A 104 14.23 8.43 14.00
C PHE A 104 15.53 7.62 13.89
N LYS A 105 16.52 7.97 14.71
CA LYS A 105 17.82 7.28 14.75
C LYS A 105 17.71 5.87 15.34
N ASP A 106 17.06 5.75 16.50
CA ASP A 106 16.81 4.47 17.16
C ASP A 106 15.45 3.93 16.71
N ILE A 107 15.45 3.08 15.68
CA ILE A 107 14.23 2.70 14.94
C ILE A 107 13.20 2.01 15.83
N ILE A 108 13.63 1.09 16.70
CA ILE A 108 12.81 0.38 17.69
C ILE A 108 13.57 0.32 19.03
N THR A 109 12.92 0.71 20.14
CA THR A 109 13.43 0.50 21.50
C THR A 109 12.37 -0.15 22.39
N SER A 110 12.78 -0.71 23.53
CA SER A 110 11.87 -1.30 24.51
C SER A 110 10.83 -0.29 25.04
N GLU A 111 11.17 1.00 25.07
CA GLU A 111 10.25 2.05 25.50
C GLU A 111 9.14 2.28 24.44
N ASN A 112 9.49 2.39 23.17
CA ASN A 112 8.51 2.57 22.09
C ASN A 112 7.58 1.36 21.95
N VAL A 113 8.10 0.15 22.25
CA VAL A 113 7.28 -1.07 22.30
C VAL A 113 6.27 -0.99 23.45
N LYS A 114 6.70 -0.61 24.66
CA LYS A 114 5.80 -0.39 25.81
C LYS A 114 4.75 0.69 25.53
N ASN A 115 5.13 1.74 24.80
CA ASN A 115 4.23 2.82 24.39
C ASN A 115 3.33 2.46 23.20
N ARG A 116 3.40 1.22 22.68
CA ARG A 116 2.57 0.74 21.56
C ARG A 116 2.76 1.52 20.24
N GLU A 117 3.87 2.23 20.08
CA GLU A 117 4.16 3.08 18.89
C GLU A 117 4.37 2.29 17.59
N HIS A 118 4.44 0.96 17.70
CA HIS A 118 4.61 0.02 16.60
C HIS A 118 3.28 -0.53 16.06
N HIS A 119 2.16 -0.27 16.75
CA HIS A 119 0.83 -0.60 16.26
C HIS A 119 0.28 0.49 15.35
N ILE A 120 -0.65 0.10 14.48
CA ILE A 120 -1.37 1.06 13.64
C ILE A 120 -2.32 1.90 14.50
N HIS A 121 -2.23 3.21 14.32
CA HIS A 121 -3.14 4.19 14.92
C HIS A 121 -4.01 4.81 13.83
N MET A 122 -5.24 5.16 14.19
CA MET A 122 -6.17 5.93 13.36
C MET A 122 -6.94 6.92 14.24
N ASN A 123 -6.95 8.19 13.86
CA ASN A 123 -7.83 9.19 14.45
C ASN A 123 -9.26 8.99 13.90
N GLY A 124 -10.13 8.39 14.72
CA GLY A 124 -11.53 8.11 14.37
C GLY A 124 -12.55 9.08 14.99
N ARG A 125 -12.13 10.31 15.33
CA ARG A 125 -13.04 11.35 15.87
C ARG A 125 -14.09 11.81 14.87
#